data_AF-A0A7I4XRS3-F1
#
_entry.id   AF-A0A7I4XRS3-F1
#
_cell.length_a   1.000
_cell.length_b   1.000
_cell.length_c   1.000
_cell.angle_alpha   90.00
_cell.angle_beta   90.00
_cell.angle_gamma   90.00
#
_symmetry.space_group_name_H-M   'P 1'
#
loop_
_entity.id
_entity.type
_entity.pdbx_description
1 polymer ?
#
loop_
_entity_poly.entity_id
_entity_poly.type
_entity_poly.pdbx_seq_one_letter_code
_entity_poly.pdbx_strand_id
1 'polypeptide(L)'
;MARLLLTFLVNLTVLSVAQIHRHRVSLIYPGMVRSRTFSRYKAHARGSPHFIPVLDSSKRLPCCQDESSTMCKTMRTNDPEGFSKKCNTEPDFSLVLCCKTCNDVTVNYRERGAEFFNRLNDTSVCFDRMSKSYCSRFNSNVDTWSTKRWSCNSEHFRLAFRVCRQSCGFCTMDWRNSPDPLNC
;
A
#
# COMPACT_ATOMS: atom_id res chain seq x y z
N MET A 1 -12.72 52.62 -65.07
CA MET A 1 -11.52 52.33 -65.88
C MET A 1 -10.99 50.95 -65.51
N ALA A 2 -10.55 50.21 -66.53
CA ALA A 2 -9.82 48.91 -66.57
C ALA A 2 -9.24 48.37 -65.23
N ARG A 3 -9.59 47.14 -64.82
CA ARG A 3 -8.88 45.85 -65.04
C ARG A 3 -7.46 45.78 -64.45
N LEU A 4 -7.25 44.86 -63.51
CA LEU A 4 -6.11 43.90 -63.40
C LEU A 4 -6.46 42.92 -62.24
N LEU A 5 -6.98 41.72 -62.50
CA LEU A 5 -6.29 40.43 -62.71
C LEU A 5 -5.24 40.06 -61.65
N LEU A 6 -5.53 39.03 -60.84
CA LEU A 6 -4.64 37.91 -60.48
C LEU A 6 -5.46 36.92 -59.60
N THR A 7 -6.04 35.86 -60.18
CA THR A 7 -5.61 34.44 -60.03
C THR A 7 -5.41 33.95 -58.59
N PHE A 8 -6.28 33.04 -58.11
CA PHE A 8 -5.98 31.60 -58.08
C PHE A 8 -7.19 30.79 -57.60
N LEU A 9 -7.60 29.86 -58.45
CA LEU A 9 -8.55 28.78 -58.21
C LEU A 9 -7.91 27.72 -57.31
N VAL A 10 -8.59 27.21 -56.29
CA VAL A 10 -8.65 25.76 -56.00
C VAL A 10 -10.00 25.43 -55.37
N ASN A 11 -10.77 24.64 -56.13
CA ASN A 11 -12.02 23.98 -55.80
C ASN A 11 -11.77 22.60 -55.15
N LEU A 12 -12.87 22.00 -54.66
CA LEU A 12 -13.11 20.58 -54.35
C LEU A 12 -12.67 20.12 -52.95
N THR A 13 -13.54 19.80 -51.98
CA THR A 13 -14.66 18.83 -51.93
C THR A 13 -14.33 17.45 -52.52
N VAL A 14 -13.99 16.51 -51.64
CA VAL A 14 -13.97 15.06 -51.89
C VAL A 14 -14.53 14.40 -50.61
N LEU A 15 -15.80 13.96 -50.59
CA LEU A 15 -16.32 12.64 -51.00
C LEU A 15 -15.78 11.45 -50.19
N SER A 16 -16.64 11.02 -49.26
CA SER A 16 -16.97 9.65 -48.86
C SER A 16 -16.30 8.50 -49.63
N VAL A 17 -15.59 7.62 -48.91
CA VAL A 17 -15.57 6.17 -49.21
C VAL A 17 -15.55 5.39 -47.88
N ALA A 18 -16.64 4.69 -47.61
CA ALA A 18 -16.70 3.59 -46.68
C ALA A 18 -15.96 2.38 -47.28
N GLN A 19 -15.07 1.75 -46.52
CA GLN A 19 -14.74 0.34 -46.75
C GLN A 19 -14.77 -0.46 -45.44
N ILE A 20 -15.69 -1.41 -45.50
CA ILE A 20 -15.97 -2.52 -44.61
C ILE A 20 -14.74 -3.42 -44.56
N HIS A 21 -14.15 -3.62 -43.37
CA HIS A 21 -13.36 -4.80 -43.09
C HIS A 21 -13.98 -5.61 -41.96
N ARG A 22 -14.33 -6.84 -42.32
CA ARG A 22 -15.03 -7.85 -41.55
C ARG A 22 -14.15 -8.45 -40.45
N HIS A 23 -14.81 -8.73 -39.33
CA HIS A 23 -14.65 -9.88 -38.44
C HIS A 23 -13.25 -10.23 -37.90
N ARG A 24 -13.05 -9.93 -36.61
CA ARG A 24 -12.73 -10.92 -35.57
C ARG A 24 -13.10 -10.34 -34.20
N VAL A 25 -14.37 -10.53 -33.80
CA VAL A 25 -14.81 -10.32 -32.43
C VAL A 25 -14.38 -11.55 -31.63
N SER A 26 -13.28 -11.44 -30.91
CA SER A 26 -12.96 -12.40 -29.86
C SER A 26 -13.91 -12.15 -28.69
N LEU A 27 -14.96 -12.97 -28.62
CA LEU A 27 -15.78 -13.14 -27.43
C LEU A 27 -14.88 -13.60 -26.28
N ILE A 28 -14.52 -12.67 -25.40
CA ILE A 28 -14.03 -13.01 -24.06
C ILE A 28 -15.28 -13.23 -23.22
N TYR A 29 -15.58 -14.51 -22.96
CA TYR A 29 -16.58 -14.91 -21.99
C TYR A 29 -16.30 -14.21 -20.65
N PRO A 30 -17.29 -13.58 -20.00
CA PRO A 30 -17.16 -13.24 -18.59
C PRO A 30 -17.11 -14.56 -17.82
N GLY A 31 -15.90 -14.97 -17.44
CA GLY A 31 -15.69 -16.08 -16.54
C GLY A 31 -16.45 -15.81 -15.24
N MET A 32 -17.40 -16.69 -14.93
CA MET A 32 -18.02 -16.78 -13.61
C MET A 32 -16.95 -16.68 -12.53
N VAL A 33 -16.93 -15.54 -11.82
CA VAL A 33 -16.26 -15.47 -10.52
C VAL A 33 -17.03 -16.41 -9.61
N ARG A 34 -16.48 -17.61 -9.41
CA ARG A 34 -17.01 -18.62 -8.51
C ARG A 34 -17.02 -18.01 -7.11
N SER A 35 -18.17 -17.47 -6.71
CA SER A 35 -18.47 -17.08 -5.33
C SER A 35 -18.18 -18.29 -4.45
N ARG A 36 -17.02 -18.30 -3.80
CA ARG A 36 -16.79 -19.19 -2.67
C ARG A 36 -17.63 -18.62 -1.55
N THR A 37 -18.77 -19.26 -1.30
CA THR A 37 -19.56 -19.10 -0.08
C THR A 37 -18.61 -19.14 1.11
N PHE A 38 -18.36 -17.97 1.69
CA PHE A 38 -17.57 -17.84 2.89
C PHE A 38 -18.41 -18.46 4.01
N SER A 39 -18.01 -19.65 4.46
CA SER A 39 -18.65 -20.35 5.56
C SER A 39 -18.61 -19.44 6.78
N ARG A 40 -19.79 -18.96 7.19
CA ARG A 40 -20.00 -18.05 8.30
C ARG A 40 -19.78 -18.82 9.60
N TYR A 41 -18.53 -19.01 10.00
CA TYR A 41 -18.22 -19.49 11.34
C TYR A 41 -18.70 -18.43 12.33
N LYS A 42 -19.68 -18.81 13.16
CA LYS A 42 -20.14 -18.02 14.30
C LYS A 42 -18.96 -17.79 15.24
N ALA A 43 -18.47 -16.56 15.30
CA ALA A 43 -17.53 -16.14 16.33
C ALA A 43 -18.30 -16.07 17.66
N HIS A 44 -18.04 -17.03 18.55
CA HIS A 44 -18.41 -16.89 19.95
C HIS A 44 -17.62 -15.71 20.53
N ALA A 45 -18.34 -14.71 21.05
CA ALA A 45 -17.77 -13.64 21.85
C ALA A 45 -17.17 -14.25 23.15
N ARG A 46 -15.88 -14.59 23.10
CA ARG A 46 -15.04 -14.78 24.27
C ARG A 46 -14.18 -13.53 24.39
N GLY A 47 -14.12 -12.97 25.60
CA GLY A 47 -13.44 -11.72 25.90
C GLY A 47 -12.07 -11.62 25.22
N SER A 48 -11.79 -10.44 24.69
CA SER A 48 -10.56 -10.16 23.94
C SER A 48 -9.36 -10.52 24.82
N PRO A 49 -8.50 -11.48 24.41
CA PRO A 49 -7.27 -11.74 25.13
C PRO A 49 -6.47 -10.45 25.14
N HIS A 50 -6.10 -9.99 26.34
CA HIS A 50 -5.27 -8.81 26.51
C HIS A 50 -3.96 -9.05 25.76
N PHE A 51 -3.66 -8.21 24.77
CA PHE A 51 -2.44 -8.30 23.99
C PHE A 51 -1.23 -8.01 24.88
N ILE A 52 -0.29 -8.96 24.95
CA ILE A 52 1.03 -8.71 25.54
C ILE A 52 1.99 -8.49 24.37
N PRO A 53 2.45 -7.25 24.13
CA PRO A 53 3.43 -6.98 23.10
C PRO A 53 4.75 -7.70 23.40
N VAL A 54 5.40 -8.19 22.35
CA VAL A 54 6.68 -8.89 22.41
C VAL A 54 7.79 -7.88 22.19
N LEU A 55 8.58 -7.62 23.24
CA LEU A 55 9.80 -6.85 23.10
C LEU A 55 10.90 -7.75 22.52
N ASP A 56 11.33 -7.43 21.30
CA ASP A 56 12.47 -8.07 20.64
C ASP A 56 13.56 -7.02 20.44
N SER A 57 14.63 -7.13 21.24
CA SER A 57 15.76 -6.19 21.22
C SER A 57 16.57 -6.24 19.92
N SER A 58 16.39 -7.28 19.10
CA SER A 58 17.01 -7.37 17.78
C SER A 58 16.20 -6.66 16.69
N LYS A 59 14.91 -6.40 16.93
CA LYS A 59 14.00 -5.73 16.00
C LYS A 59 13.91 -4.24 16.30
N ARG A 60 14.79 -3.49 15.65
CA ARG A 60 14.75 -2.03 15.66
C ARG A 60 13.60 -1.53 14.79
N LEU A 61 12.96 -0.44 15.22
CA LEU A 61 12.02 0.28 14.37
C LEU A 61 12.76 0.97 13.22
N PRO A 62 12.10 1.25 12.09
CA PRO A 62 12.66 2.07 11.03
C PRO A 62 12.67 3.55 11.43
N CYS A 63 13.42 4.37 10.69
CA CYS A 63 13.26 5.81 10.76
C CYS A 63 11.87 6.21 10.28
N CYS A 64 11.19 7.03 11.07
CA CYS A 64 9.92 7.61 10.67
C CYS A 64 10.14 8.71 9.62
N GLN A 65 10.13 8.31 8.35
CA GLN A 65 10.34 9.19 7.19
C GLN A 65 9.25 8.96 6.14
N ASP A 66 8.78 10.05 5.55
CA ASP A 66 7.85 10.01 4.42
C ASP A 66 8.55 9.41 3.19
N GLU A 67 7.83 8.62 2.40
CA GLU A 67 8.31 8.17 1.09
C GLU A 67 8.35 9.34 0.09
N SER A 68 7.41 10.28 0.22
CA SER A 68 7.42 11.56 -0.48
C SER A 68 6.87 12.65 0.43
N SER A 69 7.77 13.43 1.04
CA SER A 69 7.38 14.52 1.94
C SER A 69 6.50 15.56 1.26
N THR A 70 6.73 15.85 -0.02
CA THR A 70 5.90 16.79 -0.80
C THR A 70 4.47 16.28 -0.92
N MET A 71 4.28 15.00 -1.28
CA MET A 71 2.95 14.42 -1.42
C MET A 71 2.18 14.43 -0.09
N CYS A 72 2.83 14.03 1.01
CA CYS A 72 2.20 14.00 2.33
C CYS A 72 1.80 15.39 2.81
N LYS A 73 2.68 16.39 2.63
CA LYS A 73 2.39 17.79 3.00
C LYS A 73 1.28 18.39 2.14
N THR A 74 1.32 18.18 0.83
CA THR A 74 0.26 18.66 -0.06
C THR A 74 -1.09 18.05 0.29
N MET A 75 -1.15 16.75 0.56
CA MET A 75 -2.38 16.08 0.98
C MET A 75 -2.89 16.66 2.31
N ARG A 76 -2.01 16.84 3.30
CA ARG A 76 -2.34 17.47 4.58
C ARG A 76 -2.90 18.88 4.40
N THR A 77 -2.34 19.68 3.51
CA THR A 77 -2.81 21.05 3.26
C THR A 77 -4.16 21.07 2.56
N ASN A 78 -4.36 20.18 1.58
CA ASN A 78 -5.57 20.16 0.76
C ASN A 78 -6.78 19.55 1.49
N ASP A 79 -6.56 18.53 2.31
CA ASP A 79 -7.60 17.85 3.09
C ASP A 79 -7.05 17.43 4.46
N PRO A 80 -7.00 18.36 5.44
CA PRO A 80 -6.44 18.08 6.77
C PRO A 80 -7.18 16.98 7.52
N GLU A 81 -8.51 16.93 7.41
CA GLU A 81 -9.34 15.94 8.09
C GLU A 81 -9.16 14.55 7.48
N GLY A 82 -9.21 14.44 6.15
CA GLY A 82 -8.96 13.18 5.45
C GLY A 82 -7.54 12.67 5.67
N PHE A 83 -6.55 13.56 5.68
CA PHE A 83 -5.16 13.21 6.01
C PHE A 83 -5.04 12.65 7.43
N SER A 84 -5.60 13.36 8.43
CA SER A 84 -5.59 12.92 9.83
C SER A 84 -6.30 11.58 10.00
N LYS A 85 -7.47 11.41 9.36
CA LYS A 85 -8.20 10.14 9.35
C LYS A 85 -7.33 9.00 8.82
N LYS A 86 -6.61 9.20 7.71
CA LYS A 86 -5.67 8.19 7.18
C LYS A 86 -4.52 7.89 8.15
N CYS A 87 -3.95 8.91 8.80
CA CYS A 87 -2.93 8.70 9.82
C CYS A 87 -3.41 7.81 10.99
N ASN A 88 -4.70 7.84 11.32
CA ASN A 88 -5.27 7.09 12.45
C ASN A 88 -5.88 5.74 12.06
N THR A 89 -6.14 5.48 10.77
CA THR A 89 -6.91 4.29 10.33
C THR A 89 -6.18 3.43 9.32
N GLU A 90 -5.16 3.95 8.62
CA GLU A 90 -4.44 3.24 7.57
C GLU A 90 -2.97 3.02 7.97
N PRO A 91 -2.56 1.82 8.44
CA PRO A 91 -1.20 1.58 8.93
C PRO A 91 -0.14 1.75 7.84
N ASP A 92 -0.42 1.34 6.59
CA ASP A 92 0.49 1.53 5.46
C ASP A 92 0.70 3.03 5.15
N PHE A 93 -0.35 3.84 5.27
CA PHE A 93 -0.25 5.27 5.09
C PHE A 93 0.54 5.92 6.24
N SER A 94 0.14 5.60 7.47
CA SER A 94 0.59 6.23 8.70
C SER A 94 2.01 5.87 9.13
N LEU A 95 2.46 4.64 8.86
CA LEU A 95 3.74 4.12 9.32
C LEU A 95 4.77 3.96 8.19
N VAL A 96 4.33 3.89 6.93
CA VAL A 96 5.23 3.66 5.79
C VAL A 96 5.27 4.85 4.84
N LEU A 97 4.11 5.34 4.39
CA LEU A 97 4.04 6.34 3.32
C LEU A 97 4.29 7.77 3.82
N CYS A 98 3.63 8.18 4.90
CA CYS A 98 3.60 9.55 5.42
C CYS A 98 3.94 9.64 6.91
N CYS A 99 4.86 8.79 7.38
CA CYS A 99 5.14 8.65 8.82
C CYS A 99 5.50 9.97 9.50
N LYS A 100 6.42 10.74 8.91
CA LYS A 100 6.92 11.99 9.50
C LYS A 100 5.81 13.04 9.50
N THR A 101 5.13 13.24 8.37
CA THR A 101 4.05 14.22 8.31
C THR A 101 2.89 13.85 9.24
N CYS A 102 2.58 12.55 9.43
CA CYS A 102 1.60 12.11 10.42
C CYS A 102 2.05 12.41 11.87
N ASN A 103 3.34 12.29 12.21
CA ASN A 103 3.86 12.65 13.54
C ASN A 103 3.62 14.12 13.89
N ASP A 104 3.56 15.01 12.90
CA ASP A 104 3.37 16.44 13.13
C ASP A 104 1.91 16.81 13.48
N VAL A 105 0.95 15.89 13.32
CA VAL A 105 -0.49 16.17 13.48
C VAL A 105 -1.24 15.17 14.36
N THR A 106 -0.62 14.04 14.69
CA THR A 106 -1.24 12.98 15.51
C THR A 106 -0.29 12.58 16.64
N VAL A 107 -0.66 11.56 17.42
CA VAL A 107 0.25 10.93 18.38
C VAL A 107 1.52 10.43 17.67
N ASN A 108 2.61 10.28 18.40
CA ASN A 108 3.88 9.86 17.82
C ASN A 108 3.79 8.48 17.12
N TYR A 109 4.68 8.18 16.18
CA TYR A 109 4.60 6.98 15.35
C TYR A 109 4.65 5.66 16.14
N ARG A 110 5.33 5.64 17.29
CA ARG A 110 5.40 4.47 18.18
C ARG A 110 4.03 4.19 18.78
N GLU A 111 3.37 5.25 19.25
CA GLU A 111 2.02 5.18 19.79
C GLU A 111 1.03 4.74 18.71
N ARG A 112 1.09 5.33 17.51
CA ARG A 112 0.23 4.90 16.38
C ARG A 112 0.42 3.43 16.04
N GLY A 113 1.68 2.98 15.95
CA GLY A 113 2.00 1.58 15.74
C GLY A 113 1.37 0.68 16.79
N ALA A 114 1.49 1.06 18.06
CA ALA A 114 0.88 0.31 19.15
C ALA A 114 -0.66 0.35 19.12
N GLU A 115 -1.28 1.46 18.70
CA GLU A 115 -2.73 1.58 18.54
C GLU A 115 -3.27 0.70 17.40
N PHE A 116 -2.60 0.67 16.24
CA PHE A 116 -2.99 -0.19 15.12
C PHE A 116 -3.00 -1.67 15.48
N PHE A 117 -2.08 -2.09 16.35
CA PHE A 117 -1.86 -3.49 16.68
C PHE A 117 -2.22 -3.81 18.14
N ASN A 118 -3.02 -2.97 18.80
CA ASN A 118 -3.46 -3.20 20.19
C ASN A 118 -4.40 -4.41 20.34
N ARG A 119 -5.05 -4.82 19.26
CA ARG A 119 -5.96 -5.97 19.19
C ARG A 119 -5.24 -7.15 18.55
N LEU A 120 -5.00 -8.18 19.35
CA LEU A 120 -4.57 -9.47 18.83
C LEU A 120 -5.58 -9.98 17.80
N ASN A 121 -5.06 -10.42 16.65
CA ASN A 121 -5.82 -11.03 15.56
C ASN A 121 -6.83 -10.10 14.87
N ASP A 122 -6.63 -8.79 14.87
CA ASP A 122 -7.34 -7.93 13.93
C ASP A 122 -6.86 -8.25 12.50
N THR A 123 -7.58 -9.14 11.82
CA THR A 123 -7.25 -9.60 10.47
C THR A 123 -7.40 -8.50 9.41
N SER A 124 -8.00 -7.35 9.74
CA SER A 124 -8.15 -6.23 8.82
C SER A 124 -6.88 -5.37 8.73
N VAL A 125 -6.07 -5.36 9.80
CA VAL A 125 -4.83 -4.57 9.90
C VAL A 125 -3.61 -5.49 9.93
N CYS A 126 -3.70 -6.62 10.63
CA CYS A 126 -2.64 -7.59 10.77
C CYS A 126 -2.85 -8.80 9.83
N PHE A 127 -2.22 -8.74 8.65
CA PHE A 127 -2.20 -9.83 7.70
C PHE A 127 -0.99 -9.72 6.77
N ASP A 128 -0.56 -10.85 6.22
CA ASP A 128 0.39 -10.87 5.11
C ASP A 128 -0.35 -10.65 3.79
N ARG A 129 0.14 -9.75 2.94
CA ARG A 129 -0.37 -9.61 1.57
C ARG A 129 0.07 -10.76 0.68
N MET A 130 1.23 -11.36 0.99
CA MET A 130 1.80 -12.49 0.26
C MET A 130 1.46 -13.82 0.95
N SER A 131 1.70 -14.93 0.25
CA SER A 131 1.48 -16.26 0.81
C SER A 131 2.43 -16.55 1.99
N LYS A 132 2.00 -17.43 2.91
CA LYS A 132 2.86 -17.90 4.01
C LYS A 132 4.20 -18.48 3.52
N SER A 133 4.20 -19.18 2.38
CA SER A 133 5.42 -19.74 1.80
C SER A 133 6.36 -18.67 1.24
N TYR A 134 5.83 -17.56 0.72
CA TYR A 134 6.64 -16.41 0.32
C TYR A 134 7.22 -15.73 1.55
N CYS A 135 6.38 -15.42 2.55
CA CYS A 135 6.83 -14.71 3.74
C CYS A 135 7.80 -15.50 4.61
N SER A 136 7.67 -16.83 4.64
CA SER A 136 8.67 -17.70 5.27
C SER A 136 10.05 -17.56 4.63
N ARG A 137 10.12 -17.54 3.29
CA ARG A 137 11.38 -17.36 2.54
C ARG A 137 11.95 -15.96 2.66
N PHE A 138 11.06 -14.97 2.60
CA PHE A 138 11.38 -13.56 2.83
C PHE A 138 12.02 -13.36 4.20
N ASN A 139 11.45 -13.95 5.25
CA ASN A 139 12.01 -13.85 6.60
C ASN A 139 13.32 -14.63 6.75
N SER A 140 13.42 -15.85 6.20
CA SER A 140 14.61 -16.68 6.32
C SER A 140 15.78 -16.19 5.47
N ASN A 141 15.55 -15.26 4.53
CA ASN A 141 16.55 -14.78 3.57
C ASN A 141 17.18 -15.93 2.75
N VAL A 142 16.39 -17.00 2.55
CA VAL A 142 16.79 -18.20 1.82
C VAL A 142 16.04 -18.21 0.49
N ASP A 143 16.36 -17.25 -0.38
CA ASP A 143 16.08 -17.40 -1.80
C ASP A 143 17.43 -17.49 -2.53
N THR A 144 17.76 -18.70 -2.96
CA THR A 144 19.00 -19.04 -3.69
C THR A 144 19.12 -18.26 -5.00
N TRP A 145 18.02 -17.69 -5.51
CA TRP A 145 17.92 -17.10 -6.85
C TRP A 145 17.88 -15.56 -6.87
N SER A 146 17.81 -14.86 -5.72
CA SER A 146 17.87 -13.39 -5.70
C SER A 146 19.18 -12.88 -5.08
N THR A 147 19.92 -12.09 -5.86
CA THR A 147 21.11 -11.37 -5.37
C THR A 147 20.77 -10.28 -4.36
N LYS A 148 19.51 -9.82 -4.33
CA LYS A 148 18.97 -8.93 -3.30
C LYS A 148 18.33 -9.75 -2.19
N ARG A 149 18.86 -9.55 -0.97
CA ARG A 149 18.49 -10.26 0.25
C ARG A 149 17.48 -9.46 1.07
N TRP A 150 16.22 -9.43 0.65
CA TRP A 150 15.16 -8.78 1.44
C TRP A 150 14.85 -9.62 2.68
N SER A 151 14.58 -8.96 3.81
CA SER A 151 14.23 -9.62 5.07
C SER A 151 13.33 -8.75 5.94
N CYS A 152 12.90 -9.28 7.08
CA CYS A 152 12.09 -8.55 8.05
C CYS A 152 12.88 -7.55 8.91
N ASN A 153 14.13 -7.24 8.55
CA ASN A 153 14.98 -6.30 9.28
C ASN A 153 14.55 -4.83 9.06
N SER A 154 15.15 -3.92 9.84
CA SER A 154 14.85 -2.48 9.77
C SER A 154 15.22 -1.85 8.43
N GLU A 155 16.18 -2.40 7.69
CA GLU A 155 16.61 -1.92 6.37
C GLU A 155 15.51 -2.08 5.31
N HIS A 156 14.79 -3.19 5.33
CA HIS A 156 13.73 -3.51 4.38
C HIS A 156 12.33 -3.34 4.96
N PHE A 157 12.21 -2.59 6.06
CA PHE A 157 10.96 -2.38 6.79
C PHE A 157 9.79 -2.02 5.86
N ARG A 158 9.96 -1.06 4.94
CA ARG A 158 8.85 -0.60 4.09
C ARG A 158 8.26 -1.73 3.24
N LEU A 159 9.14 -2.56 2.66
CA LEU A 159 8.71 -3.71 1.87
C LEU A 159 8.13 -4.79 2.79
N ALA A 160 8.85 -5.17 3.83
CA ALA A 160 8.48 -6.19 4.80
C ALA A 160 7.10 -5.91 5.43
N PHE A 161 6.86 -4.68 5.85
CA PHE A 161 5.61 -4.23 6.45
C PHE A 161 4.43 -4.26 5.47
N ARG A 162 4.68 -4.00 4.19
CA ARG A 162 3.64 -4.07 3.14
C ARG A 162 3.33 -5.52 2.78
N VAL A 163 4.33 -6.38 2.64
CA VAL A 163 4.16 -7.72 2.04
C VAL A 163 3.92 -8.83 3.06
N CYS A 164 4.63 -8.79 4.20
CA CYS A 164 4.72 -9.86 5.18
C CYS A 164 4.55 -9.34 6.61
N ARG A 165 3.59 -8.44 6.81
CA ARG A 165 3.40 -7.71 8.07
C ARG A 165 3.31 -8.63 9.30
N GLN A 166 2.49 -9.67 9.19
CA GLN A 166 2.21 -10.60 10.27
C GLN A 166 3.38 -11.56 10.45
N SER A 167 3.89 -12.14 9.36
CA SER A 167 5.02 -13.07 9.39
C SER A 167 6.31 -12.43 9.92
N CYS A 168 6.52 -11.14 9.67
CA CYS A 168 7.66 -10.39 10.21
C CYS A 168 7.47 -10.01 11.70
N GLY A 169 6.29 -10.22 12.27
CA GLY A 169 5.99 -9.94 13.66
C GLY A 169 5.70 -8.47 13.98
N PHE A 170 5.45 -7.62 12.98
CA PHE A 170 5.12 -6.21 13.21
C PHE A 170 3.79 -6.03 13.96
N CYS A 171 2.90 -7.01 13.89
CA CYS A 171 1.65 -6.97 14.64
C CYS A 171 1.78 -7.33 16.11
N THR A 172 2.85 -8.02 16.49
CA THR A 172 3.03 -8.51 17.87
C THR A 172 4.19 -7.83 18.59
N MET A 173 4.97 -7.00 17.90
CA MET A 173 6.09 -6.29 18.50
C MET A 173 5.65 -5.17 19.46
N ASP A 174 6.51 -4.87 20.42
CA ASP A 174 6.33 -3.70 21.29
C ASP A 174 6.78 -2.40 20.60
N TRP A 175 5.88 -1.79 19.84
CA TRP A 175 6.15 -0.51 19.16
C TRP A 175 6.60 0.61 20.10
N ARG A 176 6.15 0.61 21.36
CA ARG A 176 6.51 1.67 22.30
C ARG A 176 7.95 1.52 22.76
N ASN A 177 8.36 0.29 23.05
CA ASN A 177 9.66 0.00 23.67
C ASN A 177 10.72 -0.56 22.70
N SER A 178 10.37 -0.83 21.44
CA SER A 178 11.34 -1.32 20.45
C SER A 178 12.51 -0.35 20.27
N PRO A 179 13.75 -0.82 20.12
CA PRO A 179 14.90 0.06 20.00
C PRO A 179 14.81 0.96 18.76
N ASP A 180 15.33 2.18 18.87
CA ASP A 180 15.47 3.08 17.72
C ASP A 180 16.45 2.51 16.69
N PRO A 181 16.24 2.82 15.39
CA PRO A 181 17.23 2.55 14.35
C PRO A 181 18.54 3.32 14.63
N LEU A 182 19.67 2.73 14.23
CA LEU A 182 20.99 3.30 14.51
C LEU A 182 21.32 4.58 13.72
N ASN A 183 20.56 4.93 12.68
CA ASN A 183 20.82 6.09 11.82
C ASN A 183 19.51 6.66 11.24
N CYS A 184 19.00 7.74 11.84
CA CYS A 184 17.99 8.65 11.30
C CYS A 184 18.55 10.08 11.35
#